data_AF-A0A2K9CH45-F1
#
_entry.id   AF-A0A2K9CH45-F1
#
_cell.length_a   1.000
_cell.length_b   1.000
_cell.length_c   1.000
_cell.angle_alpha   90.00
_cell.angle_beta   90.00
_cell.angle_gamma   90.00
#
_symmetry.space_group_name_H-M   'P 1'
#
loop_
_entity.id
_entity.type
_entity.pdbx_description
1 polymer ?
#
loop_
_entity_poly.entity_id
_entity_poly.type
_entity_poly.pdbx_seq_one_letter_code
_entity_poly.pdbx_strand_id
1 'polypeptide(L)'
;MKRGQSLIKVAALVGNFQFPRSNDPVHGISEVPVLFLATTIVEFRMRNEATVATKSEVVQWLRDGLVTSDLDDSIESLAGRAIGSLCGQKLMVKIEAGKYRLSDSQ
;
A
#
# COMPACT_ATOMS: atom_id res chain seq x y z
N MET A 1 5.31 4.72 25.25
CA MET A 1 6.18 5.14 24.12
C MET A 1 5.36 5.00 22.84
N LYS A 2 5.32 6.05 22.02
CA LYS A 2 4.41 6.22 20.87
C LYS A 2 4.86 5.32 19.71
N ARG A 3 4.10 4.26 19.39
CA ARG A 3 4.41 3.28 18.33
C ARG A 3 4.23 3.83 16.91
N GLY A 4 3.42 4.88 16.72
CA GLY A 4 3.16 5.47 15.40
C GLY A 4 4.30 6.21 14.69
N GLN A 5 5.48 6.41 15.30
CA GLN A 5 6.52 7.28 14.70
C GLN A 5 7.49 6.62 13.71
N SER A 6 7.50 5.30 13.52
CA SER A 6 8.57 4.64 12.74
C SER A 6 8.11 3.59 11.70
N LEU A 7 6.83 3.58 11.32
CA LEU A 7 6.31 2.56 10.38
C LEU A 7 6.85 2.68 8.94
N ILE A 8 7.47 3.81 8.59
CA ILE A 8 7.84 4.17 7.22
C ILE A 8 9.35 4.43 7.16
N LYS A 9 10.04 3.80 6.20
CA LYS A 9 11.37 4.27 5.79
C LYS A 9 11.22 5.65 5.15
N VAL A 10 11.48 6.69 5.93
CA VAL A 10 11.27 8.13 5.67
C VAL A 10 11.72 8.59 4.26
N ALA A 11 12.67 7.92 3.62
CA ALA A 11 13.17 8.32 2.30
C ALA A 11 12.20 8.09 1.13
N ALA A 12 11.19 7.22 1.23
CA ALA A 12 10.30 6.92 0.09
C ALA A 12 9.08 7.86 -0.03
N LEU A 13 8.75 8.64 1.01
CA LEU A 13 7.50 9.42 1.08
C LEU A 13 7.63 10.93 0.92
N VAL A 14 8.84 11.51 0.90
CA VAL A 14 9.02 12.97 0.95
C VAL A 14 8.99 13.64 -0.44
N GLY A 15 8.71 12.89 -1.50
CA GLY A 15 8.88 13.37 -2.88
C GLY A 15 7.68 14.09 -3.53
N ASN A 16 6.48 13.49 -3.55
CA ASN A 16 5.36 14.01 -4.39
C ASN A 16 4.02 13.25 -4.23
N PHE A 17 3.55 12.98 -3.01
CA PHE A 17 2.21 12.37 -2.83
C PHE A 17 1.12 13.44 -2.67
N GLN A 18 0.41 13.74 -3.75
CA GLN A 18 -1.01 14.05 -3.62
C GLN A 18 -1.72 12.73 -3.34
N PHE A 19 -2.21 12.54 -2.11
CA PHE A 19 -3.02 11.38 -1.76
C PHE A 19 -4.30 11.40 -2.60
N PRO A 20 -4.56 10.41 -3.48
CA PRO A 20 -5.68 10.47 -4.42
C PRO A 20 -7.08 10.43 -3.76
N ARG A 21 -7.18 10.22 -2.44
CA ARG A 21 -8.46 9.95 -1.75
C ARG A 21 -8.75 10.72 -0.47
N SER A 22 -7.95 11.72 -0.05
CA SER A 22 -8.24 12.41 1.21
C SER A 22 -9.25 13.55 1.04
N ASN A 23 -10.55 13.23 1.04
CA ASN A 23 -11.62 14.17 1.41
C ASN A 23 -12.23 13.85 2.79
N ASP A 24 -11.71 12.85 3.51
CA ASP A 24 -12.17 12.57 4.87
C ASP A 24 -11.68 13.66 5.84
N PRO A 25 -12.55 14.18 6.72
CA PRO A 25 -12.12 15.12 7.75
C PRO A 25 -11.08 14.42 8.63
N VAL A 26 -9.85 14.93 8.56
CA VAL A 26 -8.70 14.44 9.31
C VAL A 26 -8.91 14.76 10.78
N HIS A 27 -9.65 13.92 11.49
CA HIS A 27 -9.80 13.97 12.93
C HIS A 27 -8.79 12.98 13.53
N GLY A 28 -7.65 13.51 13.97
CA GLY A 28 -6.80 12.91 15.01
C GLY A 28 -6.44 11.43 14.83
N ILE A 29 -6.04 10.99 13.65
CA ILE A 29 -5.46 9.66 13.48
C ILE A 29 -4.07 9.67 14.13
N SER A 30 -3.93 9.10 15.32
CA SER A 30 -2.63 8.95 15.99
C SER A 30 -1.72 7.94 15.28
N GLU A 31 -2.30 7.02 14.51
CA GLU A 31 -1.61 5.96 13.77
C GLU A 31 -2.35 5.68 12.46
N VAL A 32 -1.71 5.90 11.31
CA VAL A 32 -2.31 5.54 10.01
C VAL A 32 -2.41 4.02 9.95
N PRO A 33 -3.58 3.43 9.66
CA PRO A 33 -3.71 1.99 9.59
C PRO A 33 -2.70 1.39 8.61
N VAL A 34 -1.93 0.39 9.05
CA VAL A 34 -0.88 -0.26 8.25
C VAL A 34 -1.42 -0.77 6.90
N LEU A 35 -2.66 -1.25 6.87
CA LEU A 35 -3.32 -1.67 5.63
C LEU A 35 -3.51 -0.50 4.64
N PHE A 36 -3.86 0.69 5.13
CA PHE A 36 -4.01 1.89 4.30
C PHE A 36 -2.67 2.34 3.72
N LEU A 37 -1.59 2.29 4.50
CA LEU A 37 -0.23 2.54 4.00
C LEU A 37 0.16 1.51 2.93
N ALA A 38 -0.11 0.23 3.18
CA ALA A 38 0.21 -0.84 2.25
C ALA A 38 -0.53 -0.68 0.91
N THR A 39 -1.84 -0.40 0.92
CA THR A 39 -2.60 -0.16 -0.32
C THR A 39 -2.11 1.07 -1.06
N THR A 40 -1.71 2.13 -0.34
CA THR A 40 -1.15 3.36 -0.93
C THR A 40 0.18 3.12 -1.62
N ILE A 41 1.10 2.39 -0.97
CA ILE A 41 2.40 2.02 -1.56
C ILE A 41 2.18 1.21 -2.84
N VAL A 42 1.30 0.20 -2.81
CA VAL A 42 1.01 -0.64 -3.97
C VAL A 42 0.42 0.17 -5.12
N GLU A 43 -0.59 1.00 -4.85
CA GLU A 43 -1.22 1.82 -5.89
C GLU A 43 -0.21 2.78 -6.54
N PHE A 44 0.62 3.44 -5.75
CA PHE A 44 1.64 4.35 -6.26
C PHE A 44 2.69 3.64 -7.11
N ARG A 45 3.23 2.51 -6.64
CA ARG A 45 4.23 1.74 -7.39
C ARG A 45 3.66 1.26 -8.72
N MET A 46 2.42 0.80 -8.74
CA MET A 46 1.77 0.40 -9.98
C MET A 46 1.56 1.58 -10.94
N ARG A 47 1.10 2.73 -10.45
CA ARG A 47 0.89 3.92 -11.30
C ARG A 47 2.18 4.45 -11.93
N ASN A 48 3.31 4.37 -11.23
CA ASN A 48 4.57 4.95 -11.70
C ASN A 48 5.46 3.95 -12.45
N GLU A 49 5.40 2.67 -12.10
CA GLU A 49 6.47 1.72 -12.46
C GLU A 49 5.95 0.41 -13.05
N ALA A 50 4.69 0.04 -12.83
CA ALA A 50 4.21 -1.29 -13.19
C ALA A 50 2.71 -1.33 -13.56
N THR A 51 2.40 -1.53 -14.84
CA THR A 51 1.02 -1.73 -15.30
C THR A 51 0.38 -3.01 -14.73
N VAL A 52 1.19 -4.03 -14.46
CA VAL A 52 0.78 -5.31 -13.87
C VAL A 52 1.71 -5.64 -12.71
N ALA A 53 1.16 -6.18 -11.63
CA ALA A 53 1.88 -6.59 -10.43
C ALA A 53 1.57 -8.05 -10.05
N THR A 54 2.58 -8.74 -9.56
CA THR A 54 2.47 -10.04 -8.88
C THR A 54 2.45 -9.87 -7.37
N LYS A 55 1.99 -10.91 -6.65
CA LYS A 55 2.07 -10.90 -5.17
C LYS A 55 3.52 -10.71 -4.67
N SER A 56 4.50 -11.31 -5.35
CA SER A 56 5.91 -11.21 -4.97
C SER A 56 6.45 -9.79 -5.12
N GLU A 57 6.08 -9.09 -6.20
CA GLU A 57 6.45 -7.67 -6.39
C GLU A 57 5.81 -6.78 -5.33
N VAL A 58 4.52 -7.02 -5.01
CA VAL A 58 3.83 -6.32 -3.91
C VAL A 58 4.55 -6.55 -2.59
N VAL A 59 4.94 -7.79 -2.27
CA VAL A 59 5.73 -8.11 -1.07
C VAL A 59 7.04 -7.32 -1.05
N GLN A 60 7.74 -7.26 -2.18
CA GLN A 60 9.01 -6.54 -2.27
C GLN A 60 8.81 -5.03 -2.02
N TRP A 61 7.81 -4.41 -2.67
CA TRP A 61 7.51 -2.99 -2.45
C TRP A 61 7.16 -2.67 -1.00
N LEU A 62 6.45 -3.56 -0.32
CA LEU A 62 6.14 -3.38 1.10
C LEU A 62 7.39 -3.54 1.99
N ARG A 63 8.31 -4.46 1.68
CA ARG A 63 9.60 -4.57 2.38
C ARG A 63 10.48 -3.33 2.19
N ASP A 64 10.39 -2.72 1.01
CA ASP A 64 11.15 -1.53 0.66
C ASP A 64 10.56 -0.27 1.30
N GLY A 65 9.23 -0.17 1.42
CA GLY A 65 8.55 1.00 1.98
C GLY A 65 8.29 0.97 3.49
N LEU A 66 8.13 -0.21 4.08
CA LEU A 66 7.76 -0.38 5.50
C LEU A 66 8.92 -0.92 6.33
N VAL A 67 8.92 -0.55 7.61
CA VAL A 67 9.81 -1.11 8.62
C VAL A 67 9.17 -2.38 9.18
N THR A 68 9.75 -3.55 8.88
CA THR A 68 9.15 -4.85 9.23
C THR A 68 9.09 -5.13 10.72
N SER A 69 9.96 -4.51 11.53
CA SER A 69 9.97 -4.68 13.00
C SER A 69 8.74 -4.10 13.70
N ASP A 70 8.00 -3.23 13.00
CA ASP A 70 6.91 -2.45 13.57
C ASP A 70 5.54 -3.00 13.13
N LEU A 71 5.52 -4.14 12.44
CA LEU A 71 4.32 -4.81 11.97
C LEU A 71 3.90 -5.93 12.93
N ASP A 72 2.63 -5.93 13.32
CA ASP A 72 2.04 -7.02 14.12
C ASP A 72 1.84 -8.32 13.30
N ASP A 73 2.05 -8.29 11.98
CA ASP A 73 1.84 -9.41 11.06
C ASP A 73 2.95 -9.44 9.98
N SER A 74 3.09 -10.59 9.32
CA SER A 74 4.01 -10.77 8.19
C SER A 74 3.68 -9.84 7.02
N ILE A 75 4.73 -9.42 6.30
CA ILE A 75 4.58 -8.64 5.05
C ILE A 75 3.78 -9.44 4.02
N GLU A 76 3.92 -10.76 3.97
CA GLU A 76 3.24 -11.64 3.02
C GLU A 76 1.73 -11.67 3.25
N SER A 77 1.31 -11.67 4.52
CA SER A 77 -0.09 -11.52 4.93
C SER A 77 -0.61 -10.13 4.59
N LEU A 78 0.17 -9.09 4.93
CA LEU A 78 -0.17 -7.70 4.62
C LEU A 78 -0.33 -7.46 3.12
N ALA A 79 0.56 -8.01 2.29
CA ALA A 79 0.48 -7.99 0.84
C ALA A 79 -0.81 -8.63 0.33
N GLY A 80 -1.17 -9.80 0.88
CA GLY A 80 -2.43 -10.48 0.57
C GLY A 80 -3.65 -9.61 0.89
N ARG A 81 -3.67 -8.97 2.07
CA ARG A 81 -4.75 -8.05 2.47
C ARG A 81 -4.79 -6.79 1.61
N ALA A 82 -3.64 -6.20 1.29
CA ALA A 82 -3.56 -5.01 0.44
C ALA A 82 -4.12 -5.30 -0.96
N ILE A 83 -3.71 -6.42 -1.56
CA ILE A 83 -4.26 -6.90 -2.84
C ILE A 83 -5.77 -7.12 -2.73
N GLY A 84 -6.23 -7.83 -1.70
CA GLY A 84 -7.65 -8.09 -1.48
C GLY A 84 -8.47 -6.82 -1.31
N SER A 85 -7.94 -5.83 -0.58
CA SER A 85 -8.58 -4.53 -0.36
C SER A 85 -8.69 -3.73 -1.67
N LEU A 86 -7.61 -3.63 -2.44
CA LEU A 86 -7.60 -2.94 -3.74
C LEU A 86 -8.55 -3.60 -4.75
N CYS A 87 -8.61 -4.94 -4.77
CA CYS A 87 -9.59 -5.69 -5.56
C CYS A 87 -11.02 -5.43 -5.11
N GLY A 88 -11.29 -5.46 -3.80
CA GLY A 88 -12.61 -5.19 -3.23
C GLY A 88 -13.11 -3.77 -3.50
N GLN A 89 -12.19 -2.80 -3.56
CA GLN A 89 -12.47 -1.41 -3.94
C GLN A 89 -12.55 -1.19 -5.46
N LYS A 90 -12.39 -2.25 -6.28
CA LYS A 90 -12.38 -2.20 -7.75
C LYS A 90 -11.29 -1.32 -8.37
N LEU A 91 -10.24 -1.03 -7.62
CA LEU A 91 -9.07 -0.26 -8.07
C LEU A 91 -8.03 -1.13 -8.75
N MET A 92 -8.10 -2.42 -8.48
CA MET A 92 -7.25 -3.42 -9.07
C MET A 92 -8.11 -4.61 -9.48
N VAL A 93 -7.73 -5.26 -10.56
CA VAL A 93 -8.39 -6.46 -11.07
C VAL A 93 -7.38 -7.58 -11.22
N LYS A 94 -7.78 -8.78 -10.81
CA LYS A 94 -6.99 -9.98 -11.08
C LYS A 94 -7.18 -10.36 -12.54
N ILE A 95 -6.11 -10.33 -13.32
CA ILE A 95 -6.15 -10.65 -14.75
C ILE A 95 -5.78 -12.10 -15.04
N GLU A 96 -4.90 -12.69 -14.20
CA GLU A 96 -4.48 -14.09 -14.30
C GLU A 96 -4.16 -14.64 -12.91
N ALA A 97 -3.83 -15.92 -12.81
CA ALA A 97 -3.32 -16.50 -11.58
C ALA A 97 -2.10 -15.72 -11.07
N GLY A 98 -2.26 -15.05 -9.92
CA GLY A 98 -1.19 -14.32 -9.26
C GLY A 98 -0.80 -12.97 -9.89
N LYS A 99 -1.49 -12.51 -10.94
CA LYS A 99 -1.25 -11.22 -11.60
C LYS A 99 -2.44 -10.27 -11.47
N TYR A 100 -2.12 -9.01 -11.19
CA TYR A 100 -3.08 -7.97 -10.91
C TYR A 100 -2.76 -6.73 -11.72
N ARG A 101 -3.78 -6.07 -12.27
CA ARG A 101 -3.66 -4.83 -13.03
C ARG A 101 -4.43 -3.74 -12.31
N LEU A 102 -3.94 -2.50 -12.31
CA LEU A 102 -4.80 -1.39 -11.90
C LEU A 102 -6.00 -1.30 -12.85
N SER A 103 -7.15 -0.97 -12.27
CA SER A 103 -8.29 -0.48 -13.02
C SER A 103 -7.94 0.91 -13.52
N ASP A 104 -8.29 1.20 -14.77
CA ASP A 104 -8.15 2.56 -15.30
C ASP A 104 -9.02 3.47 -14.42
N SER A 105 -8.39 4.39 -13.68
CA SER A 105 -9.13 5.37 -12.89
C SER A 105 -9.86 6.27 -13.88
N GLN A 106 -11.18 6.12 -13.97
CA GLN A 106 -12.06 7.07 -14.67
C GLN A 106 -11.92 8.47 -14.08
#